data_AF-A0AAW1NZN7-F1
#
_entry.id   AF-A0AAW1NZN7-F1
#
_cell.length_a   1.000
_cell.length_b   1.000
_cell.length_c   1.000
_cell.angle_alpha   90.00
_cell.angle_beta   90.00
_cell.angle_gamma   90.00
#
_symmetry.space_group_name_H-M   'P 1'
#
loop_
_entity.id
_entity.type
_entity.pdbx_description
1 polymer ?
#
loop_
_entity_poly.entity_id
_entity_poly.type
_entity_poly.pdbx_seq_one_letter_code
_entity_poly.pdbx_strand_id
1 'polypeptide(L)'
;MSSRAKTPRPEGTDGTDHEYRMVIENRYKQLSQHRRKLEVVSIYLTLFVGLQAIWRCLSYLLGGSTGGLEALTHVAWTGFRTALLVYGGGFGQRSKEKIGVLQGYQSLHTLYLLQALRDGVIQALLMYKKISQGQEATMDGLLDINYPSAGANIFLFTLDFGEVILVVISWLYLRKYIAIKTGKKRDV
;
A
#
# COMPACT_ATOMS: atom_id res chain seq x y z
N MET A 1 -18.58 -30.41 19.44
CA MET A 1 -19.06 -29.19 20.12
C MET A 1 -18.02 -28.10 19.93
N SER A 2 -18.31 -27.09 19.10
CA SER A 2 -17.37 -25.98 18.83
C SER A 2 -17.63 -24.86 19.83
N SER A 3 -16.68 -24.63 20.75
CA SER A 3 -16.70 -23.49 21.68
C SER A 3 -16.42 -22.19 20.92
N ARG A 4 -17.45 -21.69 20.24
CA ARG A 4 -17.43 -20.36 19.65
C ARG A 4 -17.37 -19.37 20.82
N ALA A 5 -16.20 -18.78 21.05
CA ALA A 5 -15.99 -17.75 22.07
C ALA A 5 -17.09 -16.67 21.93
N LYS A 6 -18.06 -16.69 22.85
CA LYS A 6 -19.04 -15.62 23.00
C LYS A 6 -18.24 -14.38 23.37
N THR A 7 -18.32 -13.35 22.53
CA THR A 7 -17.84 -12.03 22.91
C THR A 7 -18.53 -11.65 24.23
N PRO A 8 -17.79 -11.20 25.26
CA PRO A 8 -18.35 -10.93 26.56
C PRO A 8 -19.49 -9.91 26.43
N ARG A 9 -20.62 -10.21 27.10
CA ARG A 9 -21.79 -9.33 27.17
C ARG A 9 -21.32 -7.99 27.75
N PRO A 10 -21.62 -6.85 27.10
CA PRO A 10 -21.26 -5.55 27.65
C PRO A 10 -21.86 -5.41 29.06
N GLU A 11 -21.04 -5.09 30.06
CA GLU A 11 -21.51 -4.83 31.42
C GLU A 11 -22.24 -3.49 31.47
N GLY A 12 -23.44 -3.48 32.06
CA GLY A 12 -24.23 -2.26 32.32
C GLY A 12 -25.53 -2.08 31.55
N THR A 13 -26.19 -3.13 31.04
CA THR A 13 -27.50 -2.99 30.37
C THR A 13 -28.53 -3.97 30.95
N ASP A 14 -29.31 -3.48 31.91
CA ASP A 14 -30.54 -4.09 32.39
C ASP A 14 -31.60 -3.99 31.28
N GLY A 15 -31.58 -4.96 30.38
CA GLY A 15 -32.72 -5.41 29.59
C GLY A 15 -33.59 -4.36 28.88
N THR A 16 -33.33 -4.16 27.60
CA THR A 16 -34.29 -4.66 26.59
C THR A 16 -33.53 -5.38 25.47
N ASP A 17 -34.07 -6.51 25.00
CA ASP A 17 -33.53 -7.31 23.89
C ASP A 17 -33.29 -6.46 22.62
N HIS A 18 -34.04 -5.36 22.51
CA HIS A 18 -33.98 -4.41 21.41
C HIS A 18 -32.67 -3.60 21.38
N GLU A 19 -32.24 -3.03 22.52
CA GLU A 19 -30.99 -2.25 22.58
C GLU A 19 -29.76 -3.10 22.24
N TYR A 20 -29.73 -4.34 22.72
CA TYR A 20 -28.65 -5.28 22.40
C TYR A 20 -28.62 -5.61 20.90
N ARG A 21 -29.79 -5.83 20.28
CA ARG A 21 -29.89 -6.04 18.82
C ARG A 21 -29.40 -4.82 18.05
N MET A 22 -29.74 -3.60 18.47
CA MET A 22 -29.28 -2.38 17.81
C MET A 22 -27.76 -2.20 17.88
N VAL A 23 -27.12 -2.53 19.01
CA VAL A 23 -25.64 -2.46 19.14
C VAL A 23 -24.97 -3.46 18.19
N ILE A 24 -25.51 -4.68 18.10
CA ILE A 24 -25.01 -5.72 17.18
C ILE A 24 -25.19 -5.29 15.72
N GLU A 25 -26.39 -4.84 15.34
CA GLU A 25 -26.68 -4.38 13.99
C GLU A 25 -25.79 -3.21 13.58
N ASN A 26 -25.61 -2.22 14.46
CA ASN A 26 -24.70 -1.10 14.23
C ASN A 26 -23.26 -1.58 14.02
N ARG A 27 -22.79 -2.56 14.80
CA ARG A 27 -21.45 -3.14 14.63
C ARG A 27 -21.31 -3.83 13.27
N TYR A 28 -22.29 -4.63 12.85
CA TYR A 28 -22.28 -5.28 11.54
C TYR A 28 -22.36 -4.28 10.38
N LYS A 29 -23.16 -3.23 10.53
CA LYS A 29 -23.26 -2.13 9.55
C LYS A 29 -21.93 -1.37 9.42
N GLN A 30 -21.25 -1.10 10.52
CA GLN A 30 -19.92 -0.49 10.49
C GLN A 30 -18.88 -1.42 9.85
N LEU A 31 -18.90 -2.72 10.17
CA LEU A 31 -18.00 -3.71 9.56
C LEU A 31 -18.21 -3.80 8.03
N SER A 32 -19.45 -3.80 7.55
CA SER A 32 -19.74 -3.85 6.12
C SER A 32 -19.33 -2.57 5.39
N GLN A 33 -19.55 -1.40 5.98
CA GLN A 33 -19.11 -0.11 5.44
C GLN A 33 -17.58 -0.03 5.35
N HIS A 34 -16.86 -0.41 6.41
CA HIS A 34 -15.40 -0.41 6.40
C HIS A 34 -14.81 -1.45 5.44
N ARG A 35 -15.47 -2.61 5.31
CA ARG A 35 -15.11 -3.62 4.30
C ARG A 35 -15.24 -3.06 2.88
N ARG A 36 -16.37 -2.41 2.56
CA ARG A 36 -16.59 -1.77 1.26
C ARG A 36 -15.52 -0.71 0.97
N LYS A 37 -15.14 0.11 1.96
CA LYS A 37 -14.09 1.11 1.81
C LYS A 37 -12.72 0.47 1.53
N LEU A 38 -12.37 -0.61 2.23
CA LEU A 38 -11.13 -1.36 1.99
C LEU A 38 -11.10 -1.97 0.58
N GLU A 39 -12.22 -2.52 0.11
CA GLU A 39 -12.36 -3.06 -1.24
C GLU A 39 -12.13 -1.97 -2.30
N VAL A 40 -12.81 -0.83 -2.17
CA VAL A 40 -12.64 0.32 -3.07
C VAL A 40 -11.19 0.81 -3.09
N VAL A 41 -10.56 0.97 -1.93
CA VAL A 41 -9.15 1.38 -1.84
C VAL A 41 -8.24 0.34 -2.48
N SER A 42 -8.50 -0.96 -2.31
CA SER A 42 -7.70 -2.02 -2.94
C SER A 42 -7.80 -2.00 -4.47
N ILE A 43 -8.97 -1.64 -5.02
CA ILE A 43 -9.16 -1.47 -6.46
C ILE A 43 -8.30 -0.30 -6.97
N TYR A 44 -8.39 0.87 -6.34
CA TYR A 44 -7.58 2.02 -6.72
C TYR A 44 -6.08 1.72 -6.64
N LEU A 45 -5.65 1.05 -5.57
CA LEU A 45 -4.26 0.69 -5.37
C LEU A 45 -3.77 -0.29 -6.47
N THR A 46 -4.61 -1.24 -6.87
CA THR A 46 -4.32 -2.16 -7.98
C THR A 46 -4.19 -1.40 -9.30
N LEU A 47 -5.05 -0.40 -9.54
CA LEU A 47 -4.99 0.43 -10.75
C LEU A 47 -3.70 1.26 -10.80
N PHE A 48 -3.31 1.90 -9.69
CA PHE A 48 -2.09 2.71 -9.63
C PHE A 48 -0.83 1.86 -9.89
N VAL A 49 -0.69 0.73 -9.19
CA VAL A 49 0.47 -0.17 -9.37
C VAL A 49 0.46 -0.82 -10.74
N GLY A 50 -0.73 -1.16 -11.28
CA GLY A 50 -0.88 -1.64 -12.64
C GLY A 50 -0.44 -0.62 -13.69
N LEU A 51 -0.80 0.66 -13.51
CA LEU A 51 -0.40 1.75 -14.39
C LEU A 51 1.13 1.98 -14.35
N GLN A 52 1.74 1.93 -13.16
CA GLN A 52 3.20 1.98 -13.01
C GLN A 52 3.88 0.83 -13.75
N ALA A 53 3.37 -0.40 -13.61
CA ALA A 53 3.94 -1.56 -14.29
C ALA A 53 3.87 -1.42 -15.82
N ILE A 54 2.72 -0.99 -16.35
CA ILE A 54 2.55 -0.72 -17.79
C ILE A 54 3.53 0.36 -18.25
N TRP A 55 3.65 1.46 -17.51
CA TRP A 55 4.54 2.56 -17.86
C TRP A 55 6.02 2.15 -17.85
N ARG A 56 6.44 1.37 -16.85
CA ARG A 56 7.82 0.85 -16.74
C ARG A 56 8.13 -0.13 -17.88
N CYS A 57 7.19 -1.02 -18.21
CA CYS A 57 7.33 -1.91 -19.38
C CYS A 57 7.42 -1.14 -20.69
N LEU A 58 6.59 -0.10 -20.87
CA LEU A 58 6.60 0.74 -22.07
C LEU A 58 7.91 1.51 -22.20
N SER A 59 8.42 2.07 -21.10
CA SER A 59 9.68 2.79 -21.06
C SER A 59 10.86 1.89 -21.42
N TYR A 60 10.85 0.63 -20.97
CA TYR A 60 11.85 -0.37 -21.34
C TYR A 60 11.78 -0.75 -22.83
N LEU A 61 10.58 -1.02 -23.36
CA LEU A 61 10.37 -1.38 -24.76
C LEU A 61 10.76 -0.25 -25.74
N LEU A 62 10.61 1.01 -25.33
CA LEU A 62 10.97 2.17 -26.13
C LEU A 62 12.46 2.56 -26.05
N GLY A 63 13.30 1.72 -25.43
CA GLY A 63 14.76 1.94 -25.40
C GLY A 63 15.23 2.87 -24.29
N GLY A 64 14.47 3.02 -23.20
CA GLY A 64 14.92 3.74 -22.01
C GLY A 64 16.22 3.14 -21.45
N SER A 65 17.21 3.98 -21.17
CA SER A 65 18.60 3.64 -20.79
C SER A 65 18.75 3.06 -19.37
N THR A 66 17.73 2.41 -18.82
CA THR A 66 17.84 1.74 -17.53
C THR A 66 18.55 0.41 -17.69
N GLY A 67 19.62 0.17 -16.93
CA GLY A 67 20.35 -1.09 -16.93
C GLY A 67 19.40 -2.28 -16.85
N GLY A 68 19.41 -3.14 -17.87
CA GLY A 68 18.33 -4.11 -18.11
C GLY A 68 17.99 -5.01 -16.92
N LEU A 69 18.95 -5.31 -16.06
CA LEU A 69 18.74 -6.09 -14.83
C LEU A 69 17.88 -5.34 -13.80
N GLU A 70 18.10 -4.04 -13.61
CA GLU A 70 17.37 -3.22 -12.63
C GLU A 70 15.94 -2.92 -13.11
N ALA A 71 15.76 -2.71 -14.41
CA ALA A 71 14.44 -2.58 -15.00
C ALA A 71 13.61 -3.87 -14.78
N LEU A 72 14.21 -5.04 -15.00
CA LEU A 72 13.56 -6.33 -14.80
C LEU A 72 13.20 -6.60 -13.33
N THR A 73 14.08 -6.29 -12.38
CA THR A 73 13.78 -6.47 -10.94
C THR A 73 12.64 -5.56 -10.49
N HIS A 74 12.62 -4.31 -10.97
CA HIS A 74 11.53 -3.38 -10.69
C HIS A 74 10.19 -3.82 -11.31
N VAL A 75 10.19 -4.30 -12.56
CA VAL A 75 8.98 -4.84 -13.21
C VAL A 75 8.49 -6.10 -12.48
N ALA A 76 9.38 -7.02 -12.13
CA ALA A 76 9.03 -8.22 -11.37
C ALA A 76 8.44 -7.88 -9.99
N TRP A 77 9.04 -6.91 -9.29
CA TRP A 77 8.54 -6.45 -7.99
C TRP A 77 7.16 -5.80 -8.09
N THR A 78 6.95 -4.90 -9.06
CA THR A 78 5.64 -4.28 -9.29
C THR A 78 4.58 -5.33 -9.67
N GLY A 79 4.91 -6.31 -10.52
CA GLY A 79 4.02 -7.42 -10.87
C GLY A 79 3.63 -8.28 -9.68
N PHE A 80 4.60 -8.65 -8.82
CA PHE A 80 4.34 -9.39 -7.59
C PHE A 80 3.38 -8.64 -6.65
N ARG A 81 3.54 -7.32 -6.52
CA ARG A 81 2.68 -6.46 -5.70
C ARG A 81 1.26 -6.38 -6.26
N THR A 82 1.11 -6.24 -7.56
CA THR A 82 -0.21 -6.26 -8.23
C THR A 82 -0.91 -7.60 -8.00
N ALA A 83 -0.19 -8.73 -8.11
CA ALA A 83 -0.74 -10.05 -7.86
C ALA A 83 -1.22 -10.21 -6.39
N LEU A 84 -0.45 -9.72 -5.42
CA LEU A 84 -0.85 -9.70 -4.00
C LEU A 84 -2.12 -8.88 -3.76
N LEU A 85 -2.23 -7.72 -4.40
CA LEU A 85 -3.41 -6.86 -4.28
C LEU A 85 -4.65 -7.47 -4.91
N VAL A 86 -4.54 -8.08 -6.09
CA VAL A 86 -5.65 -8.79 -6.74
C VAL A 86 -6.11 -9.96 -5.88
N TYR A 87 -5.17 -10.74 -5.33
CA TYR A 87 -5.47 -11.89 -4.47
C TYR A 87 -6.06 -11.48 -3.11
N GLY A 88 -5.53 -10.42 -2.50
CA GLY A 88 -5.93 -9.91 -1.18
C GLY A 88 -7.21 -9.06 -1.21
N GLY A 89 -7.41 -8.27 -2.26
CA GLY A 89 -8.60 -7.45 -2.51
C GLY A 89 -9.83 -8.27 -2.88
N GLY A 90 -9.65 -9.52 -3.34
CA GLY A 90 -10.73 -10.47 -3.52
C GLY A 90 -11.57 -10.22 -4.78
N PHE A 91 -10.93 -9.83 -5.89
CA PHE A 91 -11.59 -9.77 -7.20
C PHE A 91 -12.27 -11.12 -7.52
N GLY A 92 -13.60 -11.14 -7.49
CA GLY A 92 -14.42 -12.26 -7.99
C GLY A 92 -14.70 -13.43 -7.04
N GLN A 93 -14.21 -13.45 -5.79
CA GLN A 93 -14.53 -14.53 -4.84
C GLN A 93 -15.11 -14.04 -3.52
N ARG A 94 -16.08 -14.81 -3.01
CA ARG A 94 -16.76 -14.70 -1.71
C ARG A 94 -15.72 -14.87 -0.58
N SER A 95 -14.89 -13.85 -0.36
CA SER A 95 -13.68 -13.96 0.44
C SER A 95 -14.01 -14.15 1.92
N LYS A 96 -13.65 -15.32 2.45
CA LYS A 96 -13.27 -15.46 3.85
C LYS A 96 -12.11 -14.49 4.07
N GLU A 97 -12.23 -13.63 5.07
CA GLU A 97 -11.43 -12.43 5.28
C GLU A 97 -9.91 -12.67 5.17
N LYS A 98 -9.31 -12.34 4.02
CA LYS A 98 -7.85 -12.39 3.80
C LYS A 98 -7.15 -11.12 4.31
N ILE A 99 -7.58 -10.62 5.46
CA ILE A 99 -7.02 -9.40 6.08
C ILE A 99 -5.52 -9.52 6.29
N GLY A 100 -5.02 -10.72 6.62
CA GLY A 100 -3.59 -10.99 6.76
C GLY A 100 -2.79 -10.74 5.48
N VAL A 101 -3.39 -10.93 4.29
CA VAL A 101 -2.73 -10.61 3.01
C VAL A 101 -2.61 -9.10 2.83
N LEU A 102 -3.66 -8.34 3.16
CA LEU A 102 -3.61 -6.87 3.11
C LEU A 102 -2.59 -6.31 4.12
N GLN A 103 -2.53 -6.88 5.33
CA GLN A 103 -1.52 -6.52 6.33
C GLN A 103 -0.12 -6.85 5.83
N GLY A 104 0.10 -8.04 5.27
CA GLY A 104 1.38 -8.44 4.69
C GLY A 104 1.81 -7.52 3.55
N TYR A 105 0.88 -7.15 2.66
CA TYR A 105 1.13 -6.17 1.61
C TYR A 105 1.54 -4.81 2.19
N GLN A 106 0.83 -4.31 3.22
CA GLN A 106 1.16 -3.03 3.85
C GLN A 106 2.56 -3.06 4.47
N SER A 107 2.91 -4.14 5.20
CA SER A 107 4.25 -4.32 5.77
C SER A 107 5.33 -4.36 4.70
N LEU A 108 5.11 -5.12 3.61
CA LEU A 108 6.05 -5.18 2.49
C LEU A 108 6.22 -3.82 1.80
N HIS A 109 5.14 -3.06 1.65
CA HIS A 109 5.21 -1.72 1.08
C HIS A 109 5.96 -0.74 1.99
N THR A 110 5.79 -0.82 3.31
CA THR A 110 6.58 0.01 4.23
C THR A 110 8.06 -0.31 4.19
N LEU A 111 8.43 -1.58 4.04
CA LEU A 111 9.84 -1.98 3.86
C LEU A 111 10.41 -1.45 2.54
N TYR A 112 9.61 -1.51 1.46
CA TYR A 112 9.99 -0.94 0.18
C TYR A 112 10.24 0.58 0.26
N LEU A 113 9.36 1.33 0.92
CA LEU A 113 9.55 2.77 1.14
C LEU A 113 10.80 3.08 1.97
N LEU A 114 11.08 2.29 3.01
CA LEU A 114 12.29 2.44 3.81
C LEU A 114 13.56 2.21 2.98
N GLN A 115 13.53 1.21 2.10
CA GLN A 115 14.65 0.94 1.19
C GLN A 115 14.83 2.08 0.19
N ALA A 116 13.76 2.57 -0.43
CA ALA A 116 13.81 3.71 -1.35
C ALA A 116 14.35 4.99 -0.66
N LEU A 117 13.94 5.25 0.59
CA LEU A 117 14.47 6.36 1.39
C LEU A 117 15.97 6.20 1.67
N ARG A 118 16.40 5.01 2.08
CA ARG A 118 17.82 4.71 2.31
C ARG A 118 18.64 4.99 1.05
N ASP A 119 18.21 4.48 -0.09
CA ASP A 119 18.95 4.60 -1.35
C ASP A 119 19.01 6.07 -1.80
N GLY A 120 17.92 6.82 -1.64
CA GLY A 120 17.89 8.27 -1.89
C GLY A 120 18.84 9.07 -0.97
N VAL A 121 18.94 8.72 0.31
CA VAL A 121 19.88 9.35 1.25
C VAL A 121 21.33 9.07 0.85
N ILE A 122 21.65 7.81 0.50
CA ILE A 122 23.00 7.44 0.04
C ILE A 122 23.36 8.24 -1.21
N GLN A 123 22.44 8.35 -2.16
CA GLN A 123 22.64 9.10 -3.39
C GLN A 123 22.88 10.59 -3.14
N ALA A 124 22.10 11.22 -2.24
CA ALA A 124 22.29 12.61 -1.86
C ALA A 124 23.66 12.85 -1.19
N LEU A 125 24.11 11.92 -0.33
CA LEU A 125 25.43 11.98 0.30
C LEU A 125 26.56 11.86 -0.73
N LEU A 126 26.40 10.97 -1.72
CA LEU A 126 27.36 10.83 -2.82
C LEU A 126 27.41 12.08 -3.71
N MET A 127 26.26 12.71 -3.99
CA MET A 127 26.21 14.00 -4.69
C MET A 127 26.94 15.08 -3.90
N TYR A 128 26.66 15.21 -2.60
CA TYR A 128 27.34 16.17 -1.73
C TYR A 128 28.86 15.95 -1.70
N LYS A 129 29.30 14.67 -1.68
CA LYS A 129 30.72 14.32 -1.76
C LYS A 129 31.35 14.73 -3.10
N LYS A 130 30.67 14.52 -4.23
CA LYS A 130 31.17 14.94 -5.56
C LYS A 130 31.29 16.46 -5.68
N ILE A 131 30.27 17.20 -5.22
CA ILE A 131 30.25 18.67 -5.22
C ILE A 131 31.37 19.23 -4.32
N SER A 132 31.57 18.65 -3.13
CA SER A 132 32.62 19.10 -2.21
C SER A 132 34.05 18.77 -2.69
N GLN A 133 34.21 17.82 -3.62
CA GLN A 133 35.49 17.50 -4.26
C GLN A 133 35.81 18.38 -5.49
N GLY A 134 35.00 19.40 -5.77
CA GLY A 134 35.24 20.35 -6.87
C GLY A 134 35.01 19.75 -8.26
N GLN A 135 34.41 18.55 -8.33
CA GLN A 135 34.01 17.94 -9.59
C GLN A 135 32.75 18.67 -10.07
N GLU A 136 32.82 19.33 -11.24
CA GLU A 136 31.64 19.96 -11.83
C GLU A 136 30.52 18.93 -11.89
N ALA A 137 29.40 19.24 -11.24
CA ALA A 137 28.18 18.48 -11.39
C ALA A 137 27.64 18.76 -12.80
N THR A 138 28.29 18.19 -13.82
CA THR A 138 27.78 18.19 -15.19
C THR A 138 26.37 17.63 -15.11
N MET A 139 25.39 18.34 -15.72
CA MET A 139 24.01 17.87 -15.81
C MET A 139 23.95 16.43 -16.31
N ASP A 140 24.90 16.02 -17.15
CA ASP A 140 25.05 14.63 -17.59
C ASP A 140 25.35 13.68 -16.43
N GLY A 141 26.24 13.98 -15.49
CA GLY A 141 26.49 13.14 -14.30
C GLY A 141 25.37 13.16 -13.24
N LEU A 142 24.47 14.16 -13.31
CA LEU A 142 23.21 14.21 -12.57
C LEU A 142 22.09 13.39 -13.24
N LEU A 143 22.15 13.24 -14.57
CA LEU A 143 21.23 12.45 -15.41
C LEU A 143 21.68 11.00 -15.61
N ASP A 144 22.98 10.71 -15.50
CA ASP A 144 23.60 9.37 -15.59
C ASP A 144 23.33 8.51 -14.36
N ILE A 145 22.72 9.10 -13.33
CA ILE A 145 22.14 8.35 -12.22
C ILE A 145 20.79 7.80 -12.67
N ASN A 146 20.78 6.89 -13.64
CA ASN A 146 19.72 5.91 -13.90
C ASN A 146 18.26 6.46 -13.94
N TYR A 147 18.06 7.68 -14.43
CA TYR A 147 16.73 8.29 -14.50
C TYR A 147 16.34 8.55 -15.96
N PRO A 148 15.48 7.71 -16.57
CA PRO A 148 15.07 7.92 -17.95
C PRO A 148 14.17 9.17 -18.04
N SER A 149 14.65 10.23 -18.69
CA SER A 149 13.92 11.44 -19.14
C SER A 149 13.05 12.18 -18.09
N ALA A 150 13.28 13.48 -17.90
CA ALA A 150 12.59 14.31 -16.90
C ALA A 150 11.04 14.20 -16.91
N GLY A 151 10.41 14.02 -18.07
CA GLY A 151 8.94 13.86 -18.19
C GLY A 151 8.40 12.52 -17.68
N ALA A 152 9.09 11.41 -17.93
CA ALA A 152 8.68 10.08 -17.43
C ALA A 152 8.85 9.97 -15.90
N ASN A 153 9.82 10.70 -15.34
CA ASN A 153 10.05 10.77 -13.91
C ASN A 153 8.95 11.52 -13.15
N ILE A 154 8.43 12.63 -13.70
CA ILE A 154 7.33 13.37 -13.05
C ILE A 154 6.06 12.52 -12.97
N PHE A 155 5.76 11.75 -14.03
CA PHE A 155 4.60 10.86 -14.06
C PHE A 155 4.73 9.72 -13.04
N LEU A 156 5.86 9.00 -13.03
CA LEU A 156 6.11 7.94 -12.06
C LEU A 156 6.12 8.47 -10.62
N PHE A 157 6.73 9.63 -10.37
CA PHE A 157 6.73 10.28 -9.07
C PHE A 157 5.30 10.60 -8.59
N THR A 158 4.43 11.06 -9.50
CA THR A 158 3.03 11.35 -9.18
C THR A 158 2.26 10.08 -8.84
N LEU A 159 2.50 8.99 -9.58
CA LEU A 159 1.88 7.70 -9.30
C LEU A 159 2.36 7.12 -7.96
N ASP A 160 3.67 7.19 -7.70
CA ASP A 160 4.26 6.73 -6.44
C ASP A 160 3.70 7.52 -5.25
N PHE A 161 3.54 8.85 -5.39
CA PHE A 161 2.93 9.67 -4.34
C PHE A 161 1.44 9.33 -4.11
N GLY A 162 0.67 9.14 -5.19
CA GLY A 162 -0.72 8.71 -5.12
C GLY A 162 -0.87 7.34 -4.47
N GLU A 163 0.04 6.42 -4.77
CA GLU A 163 0.08 5.09 -4.17
C GLU A 163 0.34 5.16 -2.65
N VAL A 164 1.32 5.96 -2.20
CA VAL A 164 1.61 6.16 -0.77
C VAL A 164 0.37 6.65 -0.03
N ILE A 165 -0.35 7.62 -0.58
CA ILE A 165 -1.60 8.14 0.00
C ILE A 165 -2.63 7.01 0.14
N LEU A 166 -2.82 6.21 -0.91
CA LEU A 166 -3.77 5.09 -0.90
C LEU A 166 -3.38 4.01 0.12
N VAL A 167 -2.09 3.73 0.31
CA VAL A 167 -1.62 2.79 1.34
C VAL A 167 -1.88 3.33 2.75
N VAL A 168 -1.64 4.62 3.00
CA VAL A 168 -1.95 5.26 4.29
C VAL A 168 -3.45 5.19 4.58
N ILE A 169 -4.29 5.53 3.60
CA ILE A 169 -5.76 5.44 3.73
C ILE A 169 -6.20 3.99 4.00
N SER A 170 -5.63 3.03 3.26
CA SER A 170 -5.87 1.60 3.45
C SER A 170 -5.52 1.18 4.88
N TRP A 171 -4.38 1.63 5.41
CA TRP A 171 -3.92 1.35 6.78
C TRP A 171 -4.89 1.89 7.83
N LEU A 172 -5.36 3.13 7.67
CA LEU A 172 -6.34 3.75 8.57
C LEU A 172 -7.67 2.98 8.60
N TYR A 173 -8.16 2.56 7.43
CA TYR A 173 -9.38 1.77 7.35
C TYR A 173 -9.20 0.36 7.92
N LEU A 174 -8.04 -0.26 7.71
CA LEU A 174 -7.74 -1.58 8.21
C LEU A 174 -7.67 -1.59 9.75
N ARG A 175 -7.02 -0.58 10.34
CA ARG A 175 -6.95 -0.42 11.80
C ARG A 175 -8.33 -0.23 12.42
N LYS A 176 -9.18 0.61 11.81
CA LYS A 176 -10.57 0.80 12.24
C LYS A 176 -11.39 -0.49 12.13
N TYR A 177 -11.25 -1.20 11.01
CA TYR A 177 -11.93 -2.47 10.79
C TYR A 177 -11.53 -3.52 11.84
N ILE A 178 -10.23 -3.68 12.11
CA ILE A 178 -9.72 -4.63 13.11
C ILE A 178 -10.23 -4.27 14.51
N ALA A 179 -10.22 -2.99 14.89
CA ALA A 179 -10.72 -2.54 16.19
C ALA A 179 -12.22 -2.86 16.38
N ILE A 180 -13.05 -2.59 15.37
CA ILE A 180 -14.49 -2.92 15.41
C ILE A 180 -14.69 -4.44 15.50
N LYS A 181 -13.88 -5.22 14.78
CA LYS A 181 -13.96 -6.68 14.78
C LYS A 181 -13.53 -7.30 16.11
N THR A 182 -12.46 -6.82 16.72
CA THR A 182 -11.97 -7.34 18.01
C THR A 182 -12.76 -6.80 19.21
N GLY A 183 -13.55 -5.74 19.03
CA GLY A 183 -14.32 -5.13 20.11
C GLY A 183 -13.45 -4.37 21.11
N LYS A 184 -12.18 -4.14 20.79
CA LYS A 184 -11.27 -3.35 21.61
C LYS A 184 -11.68 -1.89 21.47
N LYS A 185 -12.24 -1.30 22.54
CA LYS A 185 -12.48 0.14 22.60
C LYS A 185 -11.15 0.84 22.34
N ARG A 186 -11.19 1.88 21.50
CA ARG A 186 -10.07 2.80 21.35
C ARG A 186 -9.97 3.55 22.66
N ASP A 187 -9.00 3.20 23.50
CA ASP A 187 -8.48 4.18 24.45
C ASP A 187 -7.90 5.30 23.59
N VAL A 188 -8.56 6.44 23.70
CA VAL A 188 -8.28 7.69 22.97
C VAL A 188 -6.94 8.24 23.43
#